data_AF-V4A3P7-F1
#
_entry.id   AF-V4A3P7-F1
#
_cell.length_a   1.000
_cell.length_b   1.000
_cell.length_c   1.000
_cell.angle_alpha   90.00
_cell.angle_beta   90.00
_cell.angle_gamma   90.00
#
_symmetry.space_group_name_H-M   'P 1'
#
loop_
_entity.id
_entity.type
_entity.pdbx_description
1 polymer ?
#
loop_
_entity_poly.entity_id
_entity_poly.type
_entity_poly.pdbx_seq_one_letter_code
_entity_poly.pdbx_strand_id
1 'polypeptide(L)'
;MSIAGKDFSDTQSNRLVLEHDNTTLNPLVDLHVYIVPPDIWRDRFNNLLNQSVSETVSIGIIRVSPDIKLTDIRDELPRQLEDLVPSDFIFLRSVGRSLTRVRL
;
A
#
# COMPACT_ATOMS: atom_id res chain seq x y z
N MET A 1 55.86 -5.10 18.36
CA MET A 1 56.49 -4.11 17.46
C MET A 1 55.36 -3.52 16.63
N SER A 2 55.06 -2.24 16.83
CA SER A 2 53.95 -1.52 16.18
C SER A 2 54.55 -0.55 15.16
N ILE A 3 53.91 -0.41 14.01
CA ILE A 3 53.94 0.81 13.20
C ILE A 3 52.49 1.14 12.83
N ALA A 4 52.12 2.37 13.15
CA ALA A 4 50.81 2.96 12.96
C ALA A 4 50.81 3.88 11.73
N GLY A 5 49.62 4.12 11.15
CA GLY A 5 49.30 5.42 10.57
C GLY A 5 48.41 5.43 9.32
N LYS A 6 47.12 5.80 9.53
CA LYS A 6 46.24 6.64 8.68
C LYS A 6 45.78 6.10 7.31
N ASP A 7 44.57 6.35 6.80
CA ASP A 7 43.35 7.04 7.24
C ASP A 7 42.23 6.66 6.24
N PHE A 8 40.99 6.60 6.74
CA PHE A 8 39.72 7.03 6.14
C PHE A 8 39.18 6.49 4.77
N SER A 9 37.99 5.87 4.91
CA SER A 9 36.76 5.93 4.09
C SER A 9 36.61 5.21 2.75
N ASP A 10 35.59 4.33 2.76
CA ASP A 10 34.54 4.10 1.78
C ASP A 10 34.89 3.62 0.37
N THR A 11 34.57 2.34 0.12
CA THR A 11 33.96 1.96 -1.16
C THR A 11 32.87 0.90 -0.98
N GLN A 12 31.66 1.40 -0.73
CA GLN A 12 30.39 0.98 -1.32
C GLN A 12 30.01 -0.50 -1.28
N SER A 13 29.31 -0.88 -0.21
CA SER A 13 28.43 -2.05 -0.19
C SER A 13 27.20 -1.77 -1.06
N ASN A 14 27.12 -2.51 -2.17
CA ASN A 14 26.05 -2.60 -3.16
C ASN A 14 24.67 -2.09 -2.69
N ARG A 15 24.37 -0.84 -3.01
CA ARG A 15 23.00 -0.32 -3.03
C ARG A 15 22.54 -0.37 -4.48
N LEU A 16 21.61 -1.28 -4.80
CA LEU A 16 20.93 -1.29 -6.09
C LEU A 16 20.13 0.00 -6.22
N VAL A 17 20.76 1.02 -6.80
CA VAL A 17 20.08 2.24 -7.23
C VAL A 17 19.40 1.89 -8.53
N LEU A 18 18.10 1.62 -8.47
CA LEU A 18 17.25 1.55 -9.65
C LEU A 18 17.17 2.97 -10.22
N GLU A 19 17.99 3.27 -11.24
CA GLU A 19 17.89 4.49 -12.04
C GLU A 19 16.44 4.62 -12.55
N HIS A 20 15.72 5.61 -12.02
CA HIS A 20 14.41 5.99 -12.54
C HIS A 20 14.62 7.04 -13.63
N ASP A 21 14.32 6.64 -14.87
CA ASP A 21 14.32 7.50 -16.03
C ASP A 21 13.21 8.56 -15.87
N ASN A 22 13.60 9.81 -15.62
CA ASN A 22 12.72 10.93 -15.26
C ASN A 22 12.22 11.69 -16.49
N THR A 23 11.46 11.03 -17.35
CA THR A 23 10.72 11.73 -18.42
C THR A 23 9.25 11.29 -18.44
N THR A 24 8.39 12.10 -17.81
CA THR A 24 6.90 12.03 -17.80
C THR A 24 6.21 10.95 -16.95
N LEU A 25 6.81 10.48 -15.85
CA LEU A 25 6.16 9.53 -14.95
C LEU A 25 5.04 10.22 -14.14
N ASN A 26 3.79 9.98 -14.50
CA ASN A 26 2.66 10.24 -13.59
C ASN A 26 2.85 9.32 -12.38
N PRO A 27 3.14 9.84 -11.17
CA PRO A 27 3.55 9.00 -10.05
C PRO A 27 2.40 8.07 -9.69
N LEU A 28 2.61 6.76 -9.79
CA LEU A 28 1.66 5.76 -9.32
C LEU A 28 1.43 5.94 -7.81
N VAL A 29 0.24 5.58 -7.35
CA VAL A 29 -0.15 5.59 -5.93
C VAL A 29 -0.38 4.17 -5.42
N ASP A 30 -0.15 3.99 -4.13
CA ASP A 30 -0.28 2.71 -3.45
C ASP A 30 -1.69 2.50 -2.90
N LEU A 31 -2.38 1.46 -3.38
CA LEU A 31 -3.59 0.93 -2.76
C LEU A 31 -3.20 -0.23 -1.83
N HIS A 32 -3.25 0.02 -0.52
CA HIS A 32 -2.98 -1.00 0.48
C HIS A 32 -4.17 -1.94 0.64
N VAL A 33 -3.90 -3.25 0.66
CA VAL A 33 -4.92 -4.29 0.81
C VAL A 33 -4.80 -4.93 2.19
N TYR A 34 -5.91 -4.93 2.93
CA TYR A 34 -5.98 -5.45 4.30
C TYR A 34 -7.10 -6.48 4.44
N ILE A 35 -6.85 -7.51 5.23
CA ILE A 35 -7.90 -8.35 5.82
C ILE A 35 -8.26 -7.71 7.17
N VAL A 36 -9.51 -7.29 7.30
CA VAL A 36 -10.04 -6.61 8.49
C VAL A 36 -10.78 -7.61 9.37
N PRO A 37 -10.35 -7.83 10.63
CA PRO A 37 -11.11 -8.62 11.58
C PRO A 37 -12.55 -8.07 11.79
N PRO A 38 -13.59 -8.92 11.85
CA PRO A 38 -14.97 -8.45 11.99
C PRO A 38 -15.25 -7.65 13.27
N ASP A 39 -14.52 -7.92 14.35
CA ASP A 39 -14.67 -7.31 15.66
C ASP A 39 -14.20 -5.84 15.74
N ILE A 40 -13.27 -5.44 14.86
CA ILE A 40 -12.81 -4.05 14.78
C ILE A 40 -13.59 -3.22 13.77
N TRP A 41 -14.41 -3.87 12.93
CA TRP A 41 -15.31 -3.21 11.99
C TRP A 41 -16.57 -2.71 12.70
N ARG A 42 -16.98 -1.47 12.42
CA ARG A 42 -18.16 -0.86 13.03
C ARG A 42 -19.29 -0.79 12.01
N ASP A 43 -20.11 -1.83 11.92
CA ASP A 43 -21.19 -1.96 10.93
C ASP A 43 -22.13 -0.76 10.87
N ARG A 44 -22.54 -0.22 12.02
CA ARG A 44 -23.41 0.96 12.11
C ARG A 44 -22.86 2.14 11.31
N PHE A 45 -21.55 2.30 11.26
CA PHE A 45 -20.87 3.44 10.65
C PHE A 45 -20.15 3.09 9.35
N ASN A 46 -20.10 1.80 8.97
CA ASN A 46 -19.31 1.29 7.85
C ASN A 46 -17.86 1.81 7.87
N ASN A 47 -17.22 1.72 9.04
CA ASN A 47 -15.86 2.22 9.24
C ASN A 47 -15.07 1.40 10.27
N LEU A 48 -13.77 1.68 10.34
CA LEU A 48 -12.87 1.28 11.43
C LEU A 48 -12.04 2.48 11.87
N LEU A 49 -11.55 2.50 13.11
CA LEU A 49 -10.73 3.60 13.61
C LEU A 49 -9.29 3.48 13.08
N ASN A 50 -8.66 4.60 12.72
CA ASN A 50 -7.28 4.60 12.19
C ASN A 50 -6.28 3.94 13.14
N GLN A 51 -6.49 4.10 14.45
CA GLN A 51 -5.64 3.49 15.49
C GLN A 51 -5.74 1.95 15.54
N SER A 52 -6.82 1.37 15.00
CA SER A 52 -7.03 -0.08 14.95
C SER A 52 -6.53 -0.71 13.65
N VAL A 53 -5.91 0.06 12.75
CA VAL A 53 -5.31 -0.49 11.52
C VAL A 53 -4.20 -1.50 11.84
N SER A 54 -3.47 -1.32 12.95
CA SER A 54 -2.45 -2.28 13.39
C SER A 54 -3.02 -3.65 13.80
N GLU A 55 -4.34 -3.75 13.99
CA GLU A 55 -5.04 -5.01 14.29
C GLU A 55 -5.46 -5.74 13.00
N THR A 56 -5.27 -5.12 11.82
CA THR A 56 -5.54 -5.74 10.51
C THR A 56 -4.33 -6.50 9.97
N VAL A 57 -4.56 -7.41 9.02
CA VAL A 57 -3.48 -8.11 8.31
C VAL A 57 -3.28 -7.47 6.94
N SER A 58 -2.12 -6.84 6.72
CA SER A 58 -1.72 -6.36 5.39
C SER A 58 -1.36 -7.56 4.50
N ILE A 59 -1.99 -7.67 3.33
CA ILE A 59 -1.72 -8.75 2.37
C ILE A 59 -0.99 -8.28 1.12
N GLY A 60 -0.85 -6.97 0.92
CA GLY A 60 -0.10 -6.43 -0.20
C GLY A 60 -0.43 -4.98 -0.54
N ILE A 61 0.18 -4.55 -1.65
CA ILE A 61 0.01 -3.21 -2.22
C ILE A 61 -0.24 -3.39 -3.71
N ILE A 62 -1.25 -2.69 -4.23
CA ILE A 62 -1.53 -2.58 -5.66
C ILE A 62 -1.15 -1.16 -6.09
N ARG A 63 -0.24 -1.03 -7.06
CA ARG A 63 0.17 0.27 -7.59
C ARG A 63 -0.72 0.67 -8.76
N VAL A 64 -1.36 1.82 -8.67
CA VAL A 64 -2.32 2.31 -9.67
C VAL A 64 -2.02 3.74 -10.10
N SER A 65 -2.49 4.13 -11.29
CA SER A 65 -2.48 5.55 -11.67
C SER A 65 -3.41 6.33 -10.73
N PRO A 66 -3.05 7.54 -10.27
CA PRO A 66 -3.94 8.37 -9.45
C PRO A 66 -5.23 8.79 -10.17
N ASP A 67 -5.25 8.74 -11.50
CA ASP A 67 -6.38 9.16 -12.34
C ASP A 67 -7.37 8.01 -12.62
N ILE A 68 -7.06 6.77 -12.21
CA ILE A 68 -7.96 5.63 -12.40
C ILE A 68 -9.17 5.74 -11.46
N LYS A 69 -10.35 5.32 -11.94
CA LYS A 69 -11.53 5.25 -11.07
C LYS A 69 -11.50 3.96 -10.26
N LEU A 70 -12.01 4.03 -9.02
CA LEU A 70 -12.15 2.85 -8.17
C LEU A 70 -13.11 1.81 -8.76
N THR A 71 -14.09 2.22 -9.58
CA THR A 71 -14.96 1.29 -10.34
C THR A 71 -14.14 0.48 -11.34
N ASP A 72 -13.23 1.13 -12.07
CA ASP A 72 -12.40 0.47 -13.07
C ASP A 72 -11.43 -0.52 -12.37
N ILE A 73 -10.89 -0.15 -11.21
CA ILE A 73 -10.12 -1.08 -10.37
C ILE A 73 -10.99 -2.27 -9.93
N ARG A 74 -12.23 -2.01 -9.48
CA ARG A 74 -13.14 -3.08 -9.02
C ARG A 74 -13.41 -4.11 -10.12
N ASP A 75 -13.57 -3.65 -11.36
CA ASP A 75 -13.85 -4.52 -12.48
C ASP A 75 -12.60 -5.24 -13.00
N GLU A 76 -11.42 -4.65 -12.82
CA GLU A 76 -10.14 -5.21 -13.29
C GLU A 76 -9.55 -6.25 -12.33
N LEU A 77 -9.73 -6.08 -11.00
CA LEU A 77 -9.14 -7.00 -10.03
C LEU A 77 -9.58 -8.47 -10.24
N PRO A 78 -10.87 -8.80 -10.39
CA PRO A 78 -11.29 -10.18 -10.67
C PRO A 78 -10.79 -10.69 -12.03
N ARG A 79 -10.57 -9.81 -13.02
CA ARG A 79 -10.05 -10.20 -14.34
C ARG A 79 -8.57 -10.61 -14.28
N GLN A 80 -7.77 -9.95 -13.44
CA GLN A 80 -6.33 -10.24 -13.33
C GLN A 80 -6.01 -11.31 -12.30
N LEU A 81 -6.81 -11.41 -11.24
CA LEU A 81 -6.52 -12.24 -10.09
C LEU A 81 -7.46 -13.46 -9.98
N GLU A 82 -8.47 -13.54 -10.85
CA GLU A 82 -9.41 -14.66 -10.96
C GLU A 82 -9.93 -15.08 -9.56
N ASP A 83 -9.67 -16.31 -9.15
CA ASP A 83 -10.14 -16.91 -7.89
C ASP A 83 -9.45 -16.36 -6.63
N LEU A 84 -8.43 -15.52 -6.76
CA LEU A 84 -7.70 -14.94 -5.62
C LEU A 84 -8.40 -13.72 -5.01
N VAL A 85 -9.35 -13.11 -5.73
CA VAL A 85 -10.09 -11.94 -5.25
C VAL A 85 -11.36 -12.40 -4.52
N PRO A 86 -11.56 -12.01 -3.26
CA PRO A 86 -12.82 -12.28 -2.57
C PRO A 86 -14.01 -11.74 -3.36
N SER A 87 -15.12 -12.48 -3.37
CA SER A 87 -16.37 -12.07 -4.04
C SER A 87 -16.87 -10.70 -3.56
N ASP A 88 -16.59 -10.37 -2.30
CA ASP A 88 -16.97 -9.10 -1.68
C ASP A 88 -15.76 -8.42 -1.02
N PHE A 89 -15.37 -7.28 -1.57
CA PHE A 89 -14.42 -6.35 -0.94
C PHE A 89 -14.95 -4.91 -1.03
N ILE A 90 -14.41 -4.05 -0.17
CA ILE A 90 -14.77 -2.64 -0.09
C ILE A 90 -13.53 -1.77 -0.20
N PHE A 91 -13.69 -0.60 -0.79
CA PHE A 91 -12.66 0.44 -0.75
C PHE A 91 -12.88 1.32 0.48
N LEU A 92 -11.78 1.69 1.13
CA LEU A 92 -11.77 2.56 2.28
C LEU A 92 -11.00 3.85 1.95
N ARG A 93 -11.44 4.95 2.55
CA ARG A 93 -10.67 6.20 2.58
C ARG A 93 -10.56 6.71 4.01
N SER A 94 -9.44 7.37 4.33
CA SER A 94 -9.30 8.03 5.62
C SER A 94 -10.15 9.29 5.68
N VAL A 95 -10.99 9.41 6.72
CA VAL A 95 -11.81 10.58 7.02
C VAL A 95 -11.70 10.86 8.52
N GLY A 96 -10.98 11.94 8.87
CA GLY A 96 -10.69 12.27 10.27
C GLY A 96 -9.93 11.14 10.96
N ARG A 97 -10.56 10.51 11.97
CA ARG A 97 -9.95 9.44 12.79
C ARG A 97 -10.36 8.02 12.35
N SER A 98 -11.03 7.87 11.21
CA SER A 98 -11.56 6.58 10.75
C SER A 98 -11.25 6.31 9.28
N LEU A 99 -11.03 5.05 8.93
CA LEU A 99 -11.13 4.56 7.57
C LEU A 99 -12.59 4.21 7.30
N THR A 100 -13.20 4.90 6.33
CA THR A 100 -14.63 4.80 6.02
C THR A 100 -14.83 4.23 4.62
N ARG A 101 -15.86 3.40 4.46
CA ARG A 101 -16.25 2.85 3.17
C ARG A 101 -16.51 3.95 2.13
N VAL A 102 -15.90 3.79 0.96
CA VAL A 102 -16.19 4.57 -0.25
C VAL A 102 -17.44 3.98 -0.92
N ARG A 103 -18.33 4.86 -1.39
CA ARG A 103 -19.46 4.46 -2.24
C ARG A 103 -19.00 4.53 -3.69
N LEU A 104 -19.17 3.42 -4.41
CA LEU A 104 -18.91 3.29 -5.84
C LEU A 104 -20.22 3.42 -6.61
#